data_AF-A0A2S9FH09-F1
#
_entry.id   AF-A0A2S9FH09-F1
#
_cell.length_a   1.000
_cell.length_b   1.000
_cell.length_c   1.000
_cell.angle_alpha   90.00
_cell.angle_beta   90.00
_cell.angle_gamma   90.00
#
_symmetry.space_group_name_H-M   'P 1'
#
loop_
_entity.id
_entity.type
_entity.pdbx_description
1 polymer ?
#
loop_
_entity_poly.entity_id
_entity_poly.type
_entity_poly.pdbx_seq_one_letter_code
_entity_poly.pdbx_strand_id
1 'polypeptide(L)'
;TETALASRSAGGLYRWEGRYLRGDDQATLLEQIRTVHRRIHRPLLVLRPELTARQLSTLSTAVLSVVGSIVDHRAKLPAAQVHRLLAQISRAVLAAELPGDLPRYPPGVVPERPAVESSKYEALLTESTRLFDLKGYRDTSMEDIATAVGMPTSGIYKYFSGKSDILAAIFRRASDRVSAEMASIIATASDPEEVLATVIDAYVTRSFDQPEMECVYYSERLNMTPADQRIIRDLQRSTVDSWVE
;
A
#
# COMPACT_ATOMS: atom_id res chain seq x y z
N THR A 1 16.67 0.30 -11.98
CA THR A 1 16.88 1.15 -10.79
C THR A 1 17.20 2.60 -11.17
N GLU A 2 18.10 2.86 -12.13
CA GLU A 2 18.41 4.23 -12.58
C GLU A 2 17.20 5.03 -13.05
N THR A 3 16.32 4.44 -13.88
CA THR A 3 15.08 5.09 -14.33
C THR A 3 14.17 5.45 -13.16
N ALA A 4 14.05 4.59 -12.15
CA ALA A 4 13.23 4.87 -10.96
C ALA A 4 13.80 6.02 -10.12
N LEU A 5 15.13 6.15 -10.05
CA LEU A 5 15.81 7.27 -9.40
C LEU A 5 15.64 8.59 -10.18
N ALA A 6 15.78 8.55 -11.50
CA ALA A 6 15.62 9.71 -12.36
C ALA A 6 14.17 10.23 -12.38
N SER A 7 13.20 9.32 -12.32
CA SER A 7 11.77 9.64 -12.35
C SER A 7 11.13 9.69 -10.96
N ARG A 8 11.90 9.85 -9.87
CA ARG A 8 11.40 9.70 -8.50
C ARG A 8 10.17 10.56 -8.15
N SER A 9 10.03 11.74 -8.75
CA SER A 9 8.90 12.66 -8.52
C SER A 9 7.60 12.23 -9.23
N ALA A 10 7.69 11.44 -10.30
CA ALA A 10 6.59 11.12 -11.20
C ALA A 10 6.40 9.61 -11.42
N GLY A 11 7.36 8.78 -10.99
CA GLY A 11 7.43 7.35 -11.28
C GLY A 11 6.32 6.53 -10.62
N GLY A 12 5.56 7.12 -9.70
CA GLY A 12 4.40 6.50 -9.06
C GLY A 12 3.07 6.91 -9.67
N LEU A 13 3.04 7.85 -10.62
CA LEU A 13 1.79 8.35 -11.20
C LEU A 13 0.94 7.23 -11.80
N TYR A 14 1.56 6.25 -12.44
CA TYR A 14 0.82 5.10 -12.97
C TYR A 14 0.17 4.24 -11.87
N ARG A 15 0.77 4.18 -10.67
CA ARG A 15 0.20 3.48 -9.51
C ARG A 15 -0.92 4.30 -8.88
N TRP A 16 -0.76 5.61 -8.81
CA TRP A 16 -1.69 6.51 -8.12
C TRP A 16 -2.91 6.87 -8.97
N GLU A 17 -2.67 7.23 -10.23
CA GLU A 17 -3.68 7.79 -11.14
C GLU A 17 -4.07 6.80 -12.24
N GLY A 18 -3.40 5.65 -12.37
CA GLY A 18 -3.68 4.64 -13.40
C GLY A 18 -5.13 4.16 -13.39
N ARG A 19 -5.80 4.21 -12.23
CA ARG A 19 -7.22 3.86 -12.08
C ARG A 19 -8.19 4.82 -12.77
N TYR A 20 -7.75 6.04 -13.07
CA TYR A 20 -8.55 7.05 -13.75
C TYR A 20 -8.38 7.02 -15.28
N LEU A 21 -7.43 6.23 -15.80
CA LEU A 21 -7.26 6.04 -17.25
C LEU A 21 -8.42 5.22 -17.81
N ARG A 22 -8.87 5.58 -19.02
CA ARG A 22 -9.99 4.94 -19.74
C ARG A 22 -9.58 4.64 -21.18
N GLY A 23 -10.20 3.64 -21.78
CA GLY A 23 -10.02 3.31 -23.20
C GLY A 23 -8.55 3.06 -23.57
N ASP A 24 -8.08 3.76 -24.59
CA ASP A 24 -6.75 3.55 -25.19
C ASP A 24 -5.59 3.86 -24.22
N ASP A 25 -5.75 4.84 -23.33
CA ASP A 25 -4.73 5.17 -22.33
C ASP A 25 -4.53 4.02 -21.34
N GLN A 26 -5.64 3.41 -20.90
CA GLN A 26 -5.58 2.26 -20.00
C GLN A 26 -4.96 1.04 -20.70
N ALA A 27 -5.33 0.81 -21.96
CA ALA A 27 -4.74 -0.26 -22.77
C ALA A 27 -3.23 -0.09 -22.93
N THR A 28 -2.78 1.14 -23.21
CA THR A 28 -1.37 1.51 -23.34
C THR A 28 -0.60 1.24 -22.05
N LEU A 29 -1.13 1.68 -20.89
CA LEU A 29 -0.48 1.43 -19.60
C LEU A 29 -0.34 -0.08 -19.33
N LEU A 30 -1.40 -0.85 -19.56
CA LEU A 30 -1.38 -2.30 -19.35
C LEU A 30 -0.37 -3.00 -20.27
N GLU A 31 -0.24 -2.56 -21.53
CA GLU A 31 0.78 -3.08 -22.45
C GLU A 31 2.20 -2.78 -21.99
N GLN A 32 2.45 -1.56 -21.50
CA GLN A 32 3.75 -1.18 -20.93
C GLN A 32 4.08 -2.03 -19.70
N ILE A 33 3.14 -2.21 -18.77
CA ILE A 33 3.31 -3.07 -17.59
C ILE A 33 3.65 -4.51 -18.03
N ARG A 34 2.90 -5.08 -18.97
CA ARG A 34 3.16 -6.44 -19.51
C ARG A 34 4.55 -6.54 -20.14
N THR A 35 4.99 -5.50 -20.83
CA THR A 35 6.32 -5.46 -21.45
C THR A 35 7.43 -5.49 -20.39
N VAL A 36 7.27 -4.72 -19.31
CA VAL A 36 8.22 -4.71 -18.18
C VAL A 36 8.29 -6.10 -17.52
N HIS A 37 7.14 -6.71 -17.19
CA HIS A 37 7.10 -8.07 -16.65
C HIS A 37 7.79 -9.08 -17.56
N ARG A 38 7.51 -9.04 -18.87
CA ARG A 38 8.11 -9.95 -19.86
C ARG A 38 9.63 -9.85 -19.91
N ARG A 39 10.19 -8.64 -19.75
CA ARG A 39 11.64 -8.40 -19.72
C ARG A 39 12.32 -8.98 -18.48
N ILE A 40 11.59 -9.15 -17.38
CA ILE A 40 12.07 -9.83 -16.17
C ILE A 40 11.88 -11.35 -16.29
N HIS A 41 10.75 -11.79 -16.82
CA HIS A 41 10.40 -13.20 -16.92
C HIS A 41 11.40 -13.98 -17.80
N ARG A 42 11.79 -13.42 -18.95
CA ARG A 42 12.71 -14.08 -19.90
C ARG A 42 14.04 -14.52 -19.27
N PRO A 43 14.86 -13.61 -18.68
CA PRO A 43 16.12 -14.02 -18.06
C PRO A 43 15.90 -14.90 -16.82
N LEU A 44 14.82 -14.68 -16.06
CA LEU A 44 14.55 -15.48 -14.87
C LEU A 44 14.26 -16.94 -15.22
N LEU A 45 13.51 -17.22 -16.29
CA LEU A 45 13.26 -18.58 -16.78
C LEU A 45 14.52 -19.28 -17.33
N VAL A 46 15.50 -18.53 -17.83
CA VAL A 46 16.79 -19.10 -18.24
C VAL A 46 17.60 -19.55 -17.03
N LEU A 47 17.55 -18.77 -15.94
CA LEU A 47 18.30 -19.06 -14.70
C LEU A 47 17.59 -20.09 -13.82
N ARG A 48 16.25 -20.10 -13.85
CA ARG A 48 15.37 -20.90 -12.99
C ARG A 48 14.21 -21.50 -13.81
N PRO A 49 14.48 -22.50 -14.66
CA PRO A 49 13.48 -23.10 -15.54
C PRO A 49 12.37 -23.87 -14.80
N GLU A 50 12.59 -24.19 -13.52
CA GLU A 50 11.66 -24.91 -12.65
C GLU A 50 10.48 -24.05 -12.15
N LEU A 51 10.55 -22.73 -12.30
CA LEU A 51 9.54 -21.82 -11.78
C LEU A 51 8.19 -22.00 -12.47
N THR A 52 7.13 -22.15 -11.67
CA THR A 52 5.75 -22.08 -12.15
C THR A 52 5.40 -20.66 -12.62
N ALA A 53 4.37 -20.53 -13.46
CA ALA A 53 3.89 -19.22 -13.90
C ALA A 53 3.48 -18.29 -12.73
N ARG A 54 2.98 -18.86 -11.62
CA ARG A 54 2.62 -18.11 -10.42
C ARG A 54 3.87 -17.57 -9.72
N GLN A 55 4.84 -18.43 -9.45
CA GLN A 55 6.10 -18.03 -8.80
C GLN A 55 6.84 -16.98 -9.64
N LEU A 56 6.87 -17.16 -10.96
CA LEU A 56 7.44 -16.21 -11.90
C LEU A 56 6.78 -14.82 -11.81
N SER A 57 5.44 -14.77 -11.82
CA SER A 57 4.70 -13.52 -11.65
C SER A 57 4.93 -12.89 -10.27
N THR A 58 4.94 -13.69 -9.19
CA THR A 58 5.20 -13.20 -7.83
C THR A 58 6.59 -12.57 -7.72
N LEU A 59 7.64 -13.26 -8.15
CA LEU A 59 9.01 -12.75 -8.12
C LEU A 59 9.17 -11.49 -8.98
N SER A 60 8.57 -11.48 -10.18
CA SER A 60 8.61 -10.30 -11.05
C SER A 60 7.90 -9.10 -10.43
N THR A 61 6.74 -9.30 -9.82
CA THR A 61 6.01 -8.23 -9.12
C THR A 61 6.82 -7.73 -7.92
N ALA A 62 7.36 -8.65 -7.11
CA ALA A 62 8.14 -8.29 -5.92
C ALA A 62 9.37 -7.44 -6.27
N VAL A 63 10.12 -7.81 -7.32
CA VAL A 63 11.28 -7.02 -7.78
C VAL A 63 10.86 -5.63 -8.29
N LEU A 64 9.74 -5.54 -9.02
CA LEU A 64 9.24 -4.24 -9.46
C LEU A 64 8.76 -3.38 -8.29
N SER A 65 8.20 -3.99 -7.24
CA SER A 65 7.88 -3.32 -5.99
C SER A 65 9.14 -2.78 -5.30
N VAL A 66 10.21 -3.58 -5.20
CA VAL A 66 11.52 -3.15 -4.67
C VAL A 66 12.10 -1.99 -5.47
N VAL A 67 12.13 -2.10 -6.81
CA VAL A 67 12.69 -1.03 -7.66
C VAL A 67 11.84 0.24 -7.61
N GLY A 68 10.52 0.10 -7.53
CA GLY A 68 9.58 1.21 -7.47
C GLY A 68 9.44 1.86 -6.08
N SER A 69 9.86 1.18 -5.01
CA SER A 69 9.67 1.66 -3.63
C SER A 69 10.28 3.05 -3.38
N ILE A 70 11.34 3.38 -4.12
CA ILE A 70 12.06 4.65 -3.98
C ILE A 70 11.21 5.90 -4.26
N VAL A 71 10.09 5.73 -4.96
CA VAL A 71 9.10 6.77 -5.20
C VAL A 71 8.30 7.07 -3.92
N ASP A 72 8.09 6.08 -3.06
CA ASP A 72 7.24 6.20 -1.88
C ASP A 72 8.02 6.65 -0.63
N HIS A 73 9.27 6.25 -0.47
CA HIS A 73 10.09 6.66 0.67
C HIS A 73 11.07 7.81 0.33
N ARG A 74 11.41 8.64 1.33
CA ARG A 74 12.34 9.79 1.20
C ARG A 74 13.68 9.57 1.92
N ALA A 75 14.21 8.35 1.84
CA ALA A 75 15.50 8.01 2.44
C ALA A 75 16.61 8.97 1.96
N LYS A 76 17.39 9.50 2.92
CA LYS A 76 18.51 10.44 2.70
C LYS A 76 19.82 9.69 2.44
N LEU A 77 19.85 8.84 1.42
CA LEU A 77 21.04 8.09 1.03
C LEU A 77 21.60 8.63 -0.30
N PRO A 78 22.94 8.63 -0.50
CA PRO A 78 23.54 8.93 -1.79
C PRO A 78 23.01 8.01 -2.89
N ALA A 79 22.82 8.53 -4.11
CA ALA A 79 22.21 7.79 -5.21
C ALA A 79 22.92 6.46 -5.52
N ALA A 80 24.25 6.43 -5.46
CA ALA A 80 25.05 5.22 -5.64
C ALA A 80 24.77 4.16 -4.55
N GLN A 81 24.54 4.58 -3.29
CA GLN A 81 24.22 3.67 -2.20
C GLN A 81 22.80 3.11 -2.35
N VAL A 82 21.82 3.96 -2.72
CA VAL A 82 20.45 3.51 -3.02
C VAL A 82 20.47 2.48 -4.15
N HIS A 83 21.21 2.76 -5.23
CA HIS A 83 21.32 1.83 -6.36
C HIS A 83 21.87 0.47 -5.92
N ARG A 84 22.99 0.45 -5.18
CA ARG A 84 23.59 -0.79 -4.68
C ARG A 84 22.62 -1.57 -3.80
N LEU A 85 21.96 -0.88 -2.86
CA LEU A 85 21.01 -1.51 -1.95
C LEU A 85 19.81 -2.12 -2.69
N LEU A 86 19.17 -1.36 -3.58
CA LEU A 86 18.06 -1.87 -4.38
C LEU A 86 18.47 -3.05 -5.26
N ALA A 87 19.69 -3.05 -5.81
CA ALA A 87 20.20 -4.17 -6.58
C ALA A 87 20.46 -5.41 -5.71
N GLN A 88 20.96 -5.24 -4.47
CA GLN A 88 21.14 -6.32 -3.51
C GLN A 88 19.79 -6.95 -3.12
N ILE A 89 18.81 -6.11 -2.74
CA ILE A 89 17.47 -6.57 -2.37
C ILE A 89 16.81 -7.27 -3.56
N SER A 90 16.88 -6.69 -4.77
CA SER A 90 16.32 -7.31 -5.98
C SER A 90 16.91 -8.69 -6.25
N ARG A 91 18.23 -8.86 -6.05
CA ARG A 91 18.89 -10.17 -6.22
C ARG A 91 18.45 -11.16 -5.15
N ALA A 92 18.35 -10.74 -3.90
CA ALA A 92 17.85 -11.58 -2.81
C ALA A 92 16.42 -12.05 -3.08
N VAL A 93 15.54 -11.14 -3.50
CA VAL A 93 14.15 -11.46 -3.88
C VAL A 93 14.11 -12.45 -5.04
N LEU A 94 14.88 -12.24 -6.11
CA LEU A 94 14.91 -13.16 -7.25
C LEU A 94 15.45 -14.56 -6.89
N ALA A 95 16.31 -14.64 -5.89
CA ALA A 95 16.87 -15.89 -5.39
C ALA A 95 15.95 -16.60 -4.38
N ALA A 96 14.90 -15.96 -3.90
CA ALA A 96 14.02 -16.53 -2.89
C ALA A 96 13.35 -17.82 -3.38
N GLU A 97 13.29 -18.81 -2.51
CA GLU A 97 12.49 -20.01 -2.73
C GLU A 97 11.06 -19.72 -2.31
N LEU A 98 10.14 -19.87 -3.26
CA LEU A 98 8.72 -19.72 -3.00
C LEU A 98 8.11 -21.09 -2.73
N PRO A 99 7.18 -21.21 -1.77
CA PRO A 99 6.42 -22.44 -1.59
C PRO A 99 5.77 -22.85 -2.91
N GLY A 100 5.59 -24.16 -3.09
CA GLY A 100 4.98 -24.75 -4.27
C GLY A 100 3.48 -24.43 -4.37
N ASP A 101 2.66 -25.43 -4.67
CA ASP A 101 1.21 -25.24 -4.75
C ASP A 101 0.61 -24.90 -3.38
N LEU A 102 0.47 -23.61 -3.10
CA LEU A 102 -0.40 -23.12 -2.04
C LEU A 102 -1.87 -23.33 -2.47
N PRO A 103 -2.77 -23.66 -1.53
CA PRO A 103 -4.20 -23.70 -1.82
C PRO A 103 -4.61 -22.39 -2.48
N ARG A 104 -5.38 -22.48 -3.57
CA ARG A 104 -6.05 -21.28 -4.08
C ARG A 104 -7.00 -20.83 -2.98
N TYR A 105 -6.71 -19.70 -2.34
CA TYR A 105 -7.73 -19.03 -1.57
C TYR A 105 -8.85 -18.68 -2.55
N PRO A 106 -10.10 -19.12 -2.33
CA PRO A 106 -11.20 -18.73 -3.19
C PRO A 106 -11.28 -17.20 -3.24
N PRO A 107 -11.57 -16.59 -4.40
CA PRO A 107 -11.70 -15.15 -4.49
C PRO A 107 -12.74 -14.67 -3.47
N GLY A 108 -12.26 -13.91 -2.48
CA GLY A 108 -13.03 -13.05 -1.59
C GLY A 108 -14.25 -13.70 -0.93
N VAL A 109 -14.05 -14.53 0.09
CA VAL A 109 -14.90 -14.34 1.27
C VAL A 109 -14.38 -13.04 1.89
N VAL A 110 -15.03 -11.92 1.59
CA VAL A 110 -14.86 -10.72 2.44
C VAL A 110 -15.27 -11.21 3.82
N PRO A 111 -14.35 -11.34 4.79
CA PRO A 111 -14.77 -11.76 6.12
C PRO A 111 -15.85 -10.77 6.55
N GLU A 112 -17.04 -11.28 6.89
CA GLU A 112 -18.09 -10.48 7.50
C GLU A 112 -17.45 -9.83 8.73
N ARG A 113 -17.10 -8.54 8.59
CA ARG A 113 -16.53 -7.79 9.70
C ARG A 113 -17.62 -7.81 10.77
N PRO A 114 -17.36 -8.37 11.97
CA PRO A 114 -18.38 -8.43 13.01
C PRO A 114 -18.93 -7.03 13.21
N ALA A 115 -20.25 -6.89 13.13
CA ALA A 115 -20.96 -5.65 13.39
C ALA A 115 -20.83 -5.32 14.87
N VAL A 116 -19.65 -4.85 15.28
CA VAL A 116 -19.52 -4.04 16.48
C VAL A 116 -20.34 -2.79 16.20
N GLU A 117 -21.20 -2.39 17.14
CA GLU A 117 -21.87 -1.09 17.08
C GLU A 117 -20.79 0.00 16.99
N SER A 118 -20.44 0.34 15.75
CA SER A 118 -19.41 1.31 15.47
C SER A 118 -20.05 2.68 15.66
N SER A 119 -19.33 3.56 16.35
CA SER A 119 -19.77 4.95 16.45
C SER A 119 -20.01 5.51 15.04
N LYS A 120 -20.90 6.49 14.89
CA LYS A 120 -21.11 7.16 13.59
C LYS A 120 -19.80 7.66 12.96
N TYR A 121 -18.83 8.03 13.80
CA TYR A 121 -17.49 8.40 13.37
C TYR A 121 -16.75 7.23 12.71
N GLU A 122 -16.73 6.04 13.34
CA GLU A 122 -16.08 4.85 12.79
C GLU A 122 -16.80 4.32 11.53
N ALA A 123 -18.13 4.41 11.49
CA ALA A 123 -18.91 4.11 10.29
C ALA A 123 -18.54 5.04 9.12
N LEU A 124 -18.37 6.34 9.39
CA LEU A 124 -17.93 7.32 8.38
C LEU A 124 -16.54 6.99 7.85
N LEU A 125 -15.57 6.64 8.70
CA LEU A 125 -14.23 6.25 8.24
C LEU A 125 -14.29 4.97 7.39
N THR A 126 -15.02 3.95 7.85
CA THR A 126 -15.12 2.65 7.17
C THR A 126 -15.76 2.77 5.79
N GLU A 127 -16.93 3.41 5.69
CA GLU A 127 -17.61 3.57 4.41
C GLU A 127 -16.86 4.51 3.47
N SER A 128 -16.20 5.53 4.00
CA SER A 128 -15.37 6.42 3.18
C SER A 128 -14.16 5.70 2.59
N THR A 129 -13.46 4.87 3.37
CA THR A 129 -12.37 4.01 2.85
C THR A 129 -12.87 3.11 1.74
N ARG A 130 -14.01 2.44 1.95
CA ARG A 130 -14.61 1.55 0.93
C ARG A 130 -14.99 2.32 -0.35
N LEU A 131 -15.60 3.50 -0.23
CA LEU A 131 -15.99 4.31 -1.38
C LEU A 131 -14.77 4.89 -2.12
N PHE A 132 -13.74 5.35 -1.40
CA PHE A 132 -12.50 5.80 -2.01
C PHE A 132 -11.76 4.66 -2.71
N ASP A 133 -11.82 3.44 -2.18
CA ASP A 133 -11.29 2.27 -2.87
C ASP A 133 -12.09 1.94 -4.13
N LEU A 134 -13.42 1.94 -4.08
CA LEU A 134 -14.24 1.53 -5.23
C LEU A 134 -14.36 2.58 -6.34
N LYS A 135 -14.59 3.84 -5.96
CA LYS A 135 -14.87 4.95 -6.89
C LYS A 135 -13.67 5.88 -7.08
N GLY A 136 -12.69 5.86 -6.18
CA GLY A 136 -11.65 6.88 -6.12
C GLY A 136 -12.11 8.12 -5.33
N TYR A 137 -11.13 8.89 -4.83
CA TYR A 137 -11.42 10.07 -4.02
C TYR A 137 -12.18 11.15 -4.78
N ARG A 138 -11.84 11.37 -6.06
CA ARG A 138 -12.45 12.44 -6.87
C ARG A 138 -13.94 12.19 -7.13
N ASP A 139 -14.31 10.96 -7.47
CA ASP A 139 -15.67 10.57 -7.88
C ASP A 139 -16.58 10.18 -6.70
N THR A 140 -16.06 10.17 -5.48
CA THR A 140 -16.85 10.00 -4.25
C THR A 140 -17.33 11.36 -3.75
N SER A 141 -18.62 11.55 -3.47
CA SER A 141 -19.17 12.79 -2.89
C SER A 141 -19.41 12.67 -1.38
N MET A 142 -19.60 13.81 -0.69
CA MET A 142 -20.03 13.80 0.72
C MET A 142 -21.42 13.16 0.88
N GLU A 143 -22.28 13.29 -0.13
CA GLU A 143 -23.60 12.68 -0.15
C GLU A 143 -23.52 11.16 -0.29
N ASP A 144 -22.66 10.64 -1.17
CA ASP A 144 -22.43 9.20 -1.31
C ASP A 144 -22.06 8.56 0.04
N ILE A 145 -21.17 9.20 0.78
CA ILE A 145 -20.71 8.76 2.11
C ILE A 145 -21.88 8.80 3.11
N ALA A 146 -22.69 9.86 3.09
CA ALA A 146 -23.84 10.02 3.99
C ALA A 146 -24.89 8.93 3.76
N THR A 147 -25.21 8.69 2.49
CA THR A 147 -26.11 7.63 2.07
C THR A 147 -25.60 6.26 2.48
N ALA A 148 -24.30 5.98 2.30
CA ALA A 148 -23.71 4.70 2.69
C ALA A 148 -23.78 4.44 4.20
N VAL A 149 -23.63 5.48 5.03
CA VAL A 149 -23.76 5.39 6.50
C VAL A 149 -25.22 5.43 6.96
N GLY A 150 -26.17 5.75 6.07
CA GLY A 150 -27.59 5.88 6.41
C GLY A 150 -27.89 7.13 7.24
N MET A 151 -27.19 8.24 6.98
CA MET A 151 -27.38 9.51 7.69
C MET A 151 -27.58 10.71 6.74
N PRO A 152 -28.22 11.81 7.19
CA PRO A 152 -28.30 13.02 6.39
C PRO A 152 -26.92 13.63 6.15
N THR A 153 -26.68 14.18 4.95
CA THR A 153 -25.40 14.84 4.59
C THR A 153 -25.04 15.97 5.55
N SER A 154 -26.03 16.72 6.05
CA SER A 154 -25.83 17.75 7.08
C SER A 154 -25.26 17.21 8.39
N GLY A 155 -25.50 15.93 8.69
CA GLY A 155 -24.95 15.25 9.86
C GLY A 155 -23.45 14.95 9.75
N ILE A 156 -22.93 14.72 8.53
CA ILE A 156 -21.48 14.50 8.33
C ILE A 156 -20.69 15.74 8.68
N TYR A 157 -21.19 16.92 8.32
CA TYR A 157 -20.51 18.19 8.55
C TYR A 157 -20.31 18.53 10.04
N LYS A 158 -20.94 17.79 10.96
CA LYS A 158 -20.64 17.85 12.40
C LYS A 158 -19.33 17.15 12.78
N TYR A 159 -18.89 16.20 11.96
CA TYR A 159 -17.67 15.41 12.19
C TYR A 159 -16.52 15.89 11.33
N PHE A 160 -16.79 16.24 10.06
CA PHE A 160 -15.77 16.54 9.08
C PHE A 160 -16.15 17.72 8.19
N SER A 161 -15.19 18.60 7.96
CA SER A 161 -15.37 19.76 7.07
C SER A 161 -15.46 19.38 5.59
N GLY A 162 -14.93 18.21 5.20
CA GLY A 162 -14.98 17.68 3.84
C GLY A 162 -14.18 16.39 3.68
N LYS A 163 -14.12 15.88 2.43
CA LYS A 163 -13.47 14.59 2.12
C LYS A 163 -12.00 14.53 2.50
N SER A 164 -11.26 15.64 2.41
CA SER A 164 -9.83 15.67 2.74
C SER A 164 -9.59 15.47 4.24
N ASP A 165 -10.51 15.96 5.06
CA ASP A 165 -10.49 15.83 6.52
C ASP A 165 -10.83 14.38 6.95
N ILE A 166 -11.83 13.78 6.29
CA ILE A 166 -12.14 12.35 6.42
C ILE A 166 -10.91 11.50 6.06
N LEU A 167 -10.29 11.78 4.91
CA LEU A 167 -9.12 11.05 4.44
C LEU A 167 -7.93 11.18 5.41
N ALA A 168 -7.70 12.37 5.95
CA ALA A 168 -6.69 12.58 6.98
C ALA A 168 -6.99 11.80 8.27
N ALA A 169 -8.26 11.75 8.69
CA ALA A 169 -8.69 10.97 9.84
C ALA A 169 -8.51 9.45 9.61
N ILE A 170 -8.84 8.93 8.41
CA ILE A 170 -8.59 7.54 8.02
C ILE A 170 -7.10 7.20 8.18
N PHE A 171 -6.20 8.02 7.62
CA PHE A 171 -4.77 7.75 7.71
C PHE A 171 -4.21 7.91 9.12
N ARG A 172 -4.66 8.89 9.90
CA ARG A 172 -4.28 9.03 11.32
C ARG A 172 -4.67 7.78 12.11
N ARG A 173 -5.92 7.34 11.96
CA ARG A 173 -6.44 6.13 12.63
C ARG A 173 -5.64 4.89 12.29
N ALA A 174 -5.25 4.75 11.01
CA ALA A 174 -4.40 3.65 10.57
C ALA A 174 -2.98 3.76 11.14
N SER A 175 -2.36 4.94 11.13
CA SER A 175 -1.05 5.19 11.73
C SER A 175 -1.02 4.89 13.23
N ASP A 176 -2.08 5.25 13.97
CA ASP A 176 -2.20 4.97 15.40
C ASP A 176 -2.27 3.45 15.65
N ARG A 177 -3.05 2.73 14.83
CA ARG A 177 -3.14 1.25 14.92
C ARG A 177 -1.80 0.59 14.66
N VAL A 178 -1.09 1.02 13.61
CA VAL A 178 0.25 0.51 13.29
C VAL A 178 1.24 0.80 14.42
N SER A 179 1.19 2.02 14.98
CA SER A 179 2.08 2.41 16.08
C SER A 179 1.82 1.59 17.35
N ALA A 180 0.55 1.33 17.68
CA ALA A 180 0.17 0.50 18.83
C ALA A 180 0.58 -0.96 18.64
N GLU A 181 0.35 -1.53 17.46
CA GLU A 181 0.77 -2.89 17.09
C GLU A 181 2.30 -3.03 17.19
N MET A 182 3.04 -2.06 16.64
CA MET A 182 4.50 -2.02 16.69
C MET A 182 5.01 -1.96 18.14
N ALA A 183 4.46 -1.07 18.97
CA ALA A 183 4.84 -0.96 20.38
C ALA A 183 4.62 -2.27 21.14
N SER A 184 3.53 -3.00 20.83
CA SER A 184 3.27 -4.31 21.42
C SER A 184 4.28 -5.38 20.99
N ILE A 185 4.69 -5.40 19.72
CA ILE A 185 5.69 -6.35 19.22
C ILE A 185 7.05 -6.07 19.88
N ILE A 186 7.48 -4.81 19.90
CA ILE A 186 8.77 -4.41 20.49
C ILE A 186 8.81 -4.71 22.00
N ALA A 187 7.70 -4.56 22.71
CA ALA A 187 7.64 -4.83 24.14
C ALA A 187 7.75 -6.33 24.50
N THR A 188 7.55 -7.24 23.54
CA THR A 188 7.41 -8.69 23.81
C THR A 188 8.59 -9.54 23.35
N ALA A 189 9.34 -9.09 22.34
CA ALA A 189 10.49 -9.82 21.81
C ALA A 189 11.82 -9.21 22.29
N SER A 190 12.78 -10.07 22.63
CA SER A 190 14.11 -9.66 23.11
C SER A 190 15.18 -9.71 22.01
N ASP A 191 14.90 -10.42 20.91
CA ASP A 191 15.81 -10.62 19.79
C ASP A 191 15.40 -9.74 18.59
N PRO A 192 16.30 -8.88 18.06
CA PRO A 192 16.03 -8.05 16.90
C PRO A 192 15.58 -8.82 15.65
N GLU A 193 16.04 -10.07 15.46
CA GLU A 193 15.62 -10.89 14.31
C GLU A 193 14.16 -11.37 14.47
N GLU A 194 13.78 -11.80 15.67
CA GLU A 194 12.40 -12.16 16.02
C GLU A 194 11.44 -10.97 15.92
N VAL A 195 11.88 -9.78 16.38
CA VAL A 195 11.12 -8.52 16.21
C VAL A 195 10.86 -8.26 14.74
N LEU A 196 11.90 -8.30 13.90
CA LEU A 196 11.77 -8.03 12.47
C LEU A 196 10.84 -9.04 11.78
N ALA A 197 10.96 -10.32 12.09
CA ALA A 197 10.08 -11.36 11.56
C ALA A 197 8.62 -11.10 11.94
N THR A 198 8.35 -10.79 13.21
CA THR A 198 7.00 -10.50 13.71
C THR A 198 6.41 -9.24 13.08
N VAL A 199 7.22 -8.19 12.87
CA VAL A 199 6.80 -6.98 12.17
C VAL A 199 6.43 -7.26 10.72
N ILE A 200 7.21 -8.10 10.02
CA ILE A 200 6.92 -8.51 8.65
C ILE A 200 5.60 -9.29 8.61
N ASP A 201 5.39 -10.25 9.51
CA ASP A 201 4.15 -11.05 9.57
C ASP A 201 2.92 -10.20 9.88
N ALA A 202 3.03 -9.24 10.81
CA ALA A 202 1.96 -8.29 11.13
C ALA A 202 1.63 -7.40 9.93
N TYR A 203 2.66 -6.89 9.22
CA TYR A 203 2.48 -6.10 8.01
C TYR A 203 1.75 -6.90 6.93
N VAL A 204 2.23 -8.12 6.63
CA VAL A 204 1.64 -8.99 5.60
C VAL A 204 0.20 -9.32 5.94
N THR A 205 -0.08 -9.76 7.16
CA THR A 205 -1.44 -10.09 7.63
C THR A 205 -2.40 -8.91 7.43
N ARG A 206 -2.00 -7.73 7.89
CA ARG A 206 -2.82 -6.52 7.77
C ARG A 206 -3.08 -6.12 6.31
N SER A 207 -2.10 -6.21 5.44
CA SER A 207 -2.28 -5.88 4.02
C SER A 207 -3.26 -6.82 3.32
N PHE A 208 -3.41 -8.07 3.79
CA PHE A 208 -4.43 -9.01 3.29
C PHE A 208 -5.80 -8.85 3.96
N ASP A 209 -5.86 -8.49 5.23
CA ASP A 209 -7.11 -8.28 5.97
C ASP A 209 -7.81 -6.95 5.62
N GLN A 210 -7.04 -5.94 5.21
CA GLN A 210 -7.51 -4.59 4.91
C GLN A 210 -6.95 -4.07 3.57
N PRO A 211 -7.20 -4.77 2.45
CA PRO A 211 -6.62 -4.40 1.16
C PRO A 211 -7.10 -3.02 0.69
N GLU A 212 -8.34 -2.62 1.03
CA GLU A 212 -8.90 -1.31 0.66
C GLU A 212 -8.07 -0.17 1.27
N MET A 213 -7.59 -0.35 2.50
CA MET A 213 -6.81 0.65 3.21
C MET A 213 -5.45 0.89 2.52
N GLU A 214 -4.78 -0.18 2.09
CA GLU A 214 -3.53 -0.10 1.34
C GLU A 214 -3.75 0.57 -0.02
N CYS A 215 -4.79 0.16 -0.75
CA CYS A 215 -5.16 0.75 -2.04
C CYS A 215 -5.41 2.26 -1.90
N VAL A 216 -6.25 2.67 -0.95
CA VAL A 216 -6.56 4.09 -0.69
C VAL A 216 -5.33 4.86 -0.26
N TYR A 217 -4.44 4.28 0.56
CA TYR A 217 -3.20 4.94 0.93
C TYR A 217 -2.34 5.26 -0.30
N TYR A 218 -2.10 4.27 -1.16
CA TYR A 218 -1.24 4.49 -2.32
C TYR A 218 -1.89 5.40 -3.37
N SER A 219 -3.20 5.26 -3.63
CA SER A 219 -3.86 6.06 -4.68
C SER A 219 -4.26 7.46 -4.23
N GLU A 220 -4.65 7.65 -2.96
CA GLU A 220 -5.32 8.88 -2.54
C GLU A 220 -4.52 9.77 -1.57
N ARG A 221 -3.36 9.33 -1.05
CA ARG A 221 -2.59 10.09 -0.02
C ARG A 221 -2.26 11.55 -0.36
N LEU A 222 -2.26 11.92 -1.64
CA LEU A 222 -1.98 13.28 -2.10
C LEU A 222 -3.20 14.21 -2.08
N ASN A 223 -4.41 13.69 -1.84
CA ASN A 223 -5.66 14.46 -1.84
C ASN A 223 -5.97 15.18 -0.51
N MET A 224 -5.07 15.07 0.48
CA MET A 224 -5.15 15.80 1.75
C MET A 224 -4.44 17.17 1.67
N THR A 225 -4.63 18.01 2.69
CA THR A 225 -3.87 19.26 2.81
C THR A 225 -2.37 19.00 2.95
N PRO A 226 -1.49 19.92 2.50
CA PRO A 226 -0.04 19.78 2.72
C PRO A 226 0.36 19.67 4.19
N ALA A 227 -0.45 20.17 5.12
CA ALA A 227 -0.23 20.03 6.56
C ALA A 227 -0.47 18.58 7.00
N ASP A 228 -1.63 18.01 6.66
CA ASP A 228 -1.96 16.63 7.00
C ASP A 228 -1.01 15.63 6.33
N GLN A 229 -0.64 15.85 5.07
CA GLN A 229 0.36 15.02 4.39
C GLN A 229 1.71 14.99 5.13
N ARG A 230 2.11 16.12 5.75
CA ARG A 230 3.33 16.17 6.57
C ARG A 230 3.13 15.39 7.87
N ILE A 231 2.01 15.57 8.55
CA ILE A 231 1.68 14.85 9.79
C ILE A 231 1.72 13.34 9.58
N ILE A 232 1.01 12.83 8.57
CA ILE A 232 0.97 11.38 8.27
C ILE A 232 2.37 10.85 7.95
N ARG A 233 3.15 11.57 7.15
CA ARG A 233 4.53 11.17 6.85
C ARG A 233 5.41 11.14 8.10
N ASP A 234 5.26 12.14 8.96
CA ASP A 234 6.08 12.25 10.17
C ASP A 234 5.70 11.16 11.19
N LEU A 235 4.41 10.77 11.26
CA LEU A 235 3.97 9.58 12.00
C LEU A 235 4.59 8.29 11.47
N GLN A 236 4.55 8.06 10.15
CA GLN A 236 5.17 6.88 9.54
C GLN A 236 6.67 6.80 9.82
N ARG A 237 7.34 7.96 9.83
CA ARG A 237 8.75 8.05 10.16
C ARG A 237 9.03 7.88 11.66
N SER A 238 8.14 8.36 12.52
CA SER A 238 8.27 8.11 13.96
C SER A 238 8.07 6.64 14.29
N THR A 239 7.17 5.94 13.58
CA THR A 239 7.10 4.49 13.61
C THR A 239 8.47 3.99 13.16
N VAL A 240 8.86 4.14 11.87
CA VAL A 240 10.26 4.20 11.33
C VAL A 240 11.45 4.10 12.29
N ASP A 241 11.61 5.18 13.05
CA ASP A 241 12.80 5.43 13.84
C ASP A 241 12.78 4.62 15.15
N SER A 242 11.61 4.17 15.64
CA SER A 242 11.49 3.43 16.91
C SER A 242 12.08 2.01 16.92
N TRP A 243 12.63 1.53 15.79
CA TRP A 243 13.15 0.17 15.55
C TRP A 243 14.62 0.22 15.15
N VAL A 244 15.19 1.42 14.98
CA VAL A 244 16.59 1.64 14.61
C VAL A 244 17.46 1.99 15.83
N GLU A 245 16.84 2.33 16.97
CA GLU A 245 17.49 2.52 18.27
C GLU A 245 17.58 1.20 19.05
#